data_AF-A0A8U0NXP4-F1
#
_entry.id   AF-A0A8U0NXP4-F1
#
_cell.length_a   1.000
_cell.length_b   1.000
_cell.length_c   1.000
_cell.angle_alpha   90.00
_cell.angle_beta   90.00
_cell.angle_gamma   90.00
#
_symmetry.space_group_name_H-M   'P 1'
#
loop_
_entity.id
_entity.type
_entity.pdbx_description
1 polymer ?
#
loop_
_entity_poly.entity_id
_entity_poly.type
_entity_poly.pdbx_seq_one_letter_code
_entity_poly.pdbx_strand_id
1 'polypeptide(L)'
;MACAEYSFHVPSLEELAGVLQKGLKDNFADVQVSVVDCPDLTKEPFTFPVKGICGKTRIAEVGGVPYLLPLVKKEKVYDINKIAKEIKLPGAFILGAGAGPFQTLGFNCEVIEVKAKRRTGKLNFVTCMRQTLEKHYGDKPVGMGGTFIIQKGKAKTHIMPAEFSSCPLNSDEEVNKWLRFYEMKAPLVCLPVFVSRDPGFDLRLEHTHCFSHHGEGGHYHYDTTPDTVEYLGYFLPAEFLYRIDQPKETHLFGRD
;
A
#
# COMPACT_ATOMS: atom_id res chain seq x y z
N MET A 1 -28.67 -11.53 -15.70
CA MET A 1 -28.38 -12.61 -14.74
C MET A 1 -29.63 -12.83 -13.88
N ALA A 2 -29.77 -13.96 -13.17
CA ALA A 2 -30.84 -14.08 -12.19
C ALA A 2 -30.50 -13.13 -11.02
N CYS A 3 -31.32 -12.12 -10.78
CA CYS A 3 -31.12 -11.13 -9.73
C CYS A 3 -32.26 -11.25 -8.72
N ALA A 4 -31.90 -11.51 -7.46
CA ALA A 4 -32.85 -11.54 -6.35
C ALA A 4 -32.73 -10.24 -5.54
N GLU A 5 -33.86 -9.71 -5.10
CA GLU A 5 -33.93 -8.51 -4.27
C GLU A 5 -34.30 -8.88 -2.84
N TYR A 6 -33.59 -8.29 -1.87
CA TYR A 6 -33.86 -8.45 -0.44
C TYR A 6 -33.90 -7.08 0.24
N SER A 7 -34.87 -6.88 1.14
CA SER A 7 -35.04 -5.62 1.86
C SER A 7 -34.38 -5.68 3.25
N PHE A 8 -33.39 -4.82 3.48
CA PHE A 8 -32.77 -4.66 4.80
C PHE A 8 -33.65 -3.84 5.76
N HIS A 9 -33.51 -4.08 7.06
CA HIS A 9 -33.97 -3.14 8.08
C HIS A 9 -33.05 -1.90 8.09
N VAL A 10 -33.62 -0.71 8.23
CA VAL A 10 -32.89 0.57 8.16
C VAL A 10 -33.25 1.43 9.38
N PRO A 11 -32.46 1.41 10.47
CA PRO A 11 -32.66 2.30 11.62
C PRO A 11 -32.26 3.74 11.27
N SER A 12 -32.58 4.69 12.17
CA SER A 12 -32.13 6.08 12.04
C SER A 12 -30.60 6.18 12.17
N LEU A 13 -30.00 7.23 11.60
CA LEU A 13 -28.54 7.45 11.71
C LEU A 13 -28.13 7.73 13.15
N GLU A 14 -28.97 8.42 13.90
CA GLU A 14 -28.78 8.76 15.30
C GLU A 14 -28.79 7.52 16.18
N GLU A 15 -29.74 6.60 15.95
CA GLU A 15 -29.80 5.30 16.62
C GLU A 15 -28.54 4.48 16.31
N LEU A 16 -28.17 4.36 15.03
CA LEU A 16 -26.98 3.62 14.60
C LEU A 16 -25.70 4.20 15.24
N ALA A 17 -25.54 5.53 15.25
CA ALA A 17 -24.40 6.20 15.86
C ALA A 17 -24.32 5.91 17.37
N GLY A 18 -25.44 5.94 18.08
CA GLY A 18 -25.50 5.61 19.51
C GLY A 18 -25.09 4.17 19.81
N VAL A 19 -25.56 3.21 19.00
CA VAL A 19 -25.19 1.78 19.12
C VAL A 19 -23.69 1.58 18.90
N LEU A 20 -23.12 2.17 17.84
CA LEU A 20 -21.69 2.05 17.50
C LEU A 20 -20.79 2.73 18.53
N GLN A 21 -21.15 3.94 18.98
CA GLN A 21 -20.41 4.68 20.01
C GLN A 21 -20.24 3.84 21.28
N LYS A 22 -21.32 3.18 21.70
CA LYS A 22 -21.33 2.34 22.91
C LYS A 22 -20.40 1.14 22.76
N GLY A 23 -20.50 0.39 21.66
CA GLY A 23 -19.69 -0.83 21.48
C GLY A 23 -18.20 -0.56 21.24
N LEU A 24 -17.84 0.55 20.58
CA LEU A 24 -16.44 0.87 20.29
C LEU A 24 -15.65 1.30 21.54
N LYS A 25 -16.30 1.95 22.50
CA LYS A 25 -15.67 2.41 23.75
C LYS A 25 -15.11 1.28 24.61
N ASP A 26 -15.59 0.05 24.42
CA ASP A 26 -15.09 -1.11 25.14
C ASP A 26 -13.66 -1.51 24.66
N ASN A 27 -13.21 -1.03 23.49
CA ASN A 27 -11.97 -1.46 22.84
C ASN A 27 -10.95 -0.35 22.52
N PHE A 28 -11.33 0.93 22.61
CA PHE A 28 -10.46 2.04 22.26
C PHE A 28 -10.54 3.14 23.31
N ALA A 29 -9.38 3.73 23.66
CA ALA A 29 -9.28 4.74 24.70
C ALA A 29 -10.07 6.02 24.37
N ASP A 30 -10.06 6.43 23.09
CA ASP A 30 -10.74 7.63 22.62
C ASP A 30 -11.66 7.29 21.44
N VAL A 31 -12.99 7.38 21.66
CA VAL A 31 -14.02 7.05 20.66
C VAL A 31 -15.05 8.16 20.54
N GLN A 32 -15.28 8.59 19.31
CA GLN A 32 -16.36 9.51 18.93
C GLN A 32 -17.03 9.04 17.64
N VAL A 33 -18.35 8.88 17.69
CA VAL A 33 -19.23 8.57 16.57
C VAL A 33 -20.36 9.60 16.58
N SER A 34 -20.58 10.25 15.45
CA SER A 34 -21.59 11.32 15.29
C SER A 34 -22.11 11.36 13.87
N VAL A 35 -23.38 11.75 13.72
CA VAL A 35 -23.98 12.05 12.41
C VAL A 35 -23.50 13.44 11.97
N VAL A 36 -22.92 13.53 10.79
CA VAL A 36 -22.38 14.76 10.20
C VAL A 36 -22.71 14.83 8.72
N ASP A 37 -22.63 16.02 8.13
CA ASP A 37 -22.72 16.18 6.69
C ASP A 37 -21.56 15.44 5.99
N CYS A 38 -21.87 14.80 4.85
CA CYS A 38 -20.86 14.15 4.04
C CYS A 38 -19.90 15.21 3.47
N PRO A 39 -18.57 15.10 3.71
CA PRO A 39 -17.61 16.04 3.15
C PRO A 39 -17.57 15.90 1.62
N ASP A 40 -17.12 16.94 0.91
CA ASP A 40 -17.00 16.90 -0.55
C ASP A 40 -15.94 15.87 -0.99
N LEU A 41 -16.41 14.69 -1.39
CA LEU A 41 -15.55 13.58 -1.78
C LEU A 41 -14.86 13.79 -3.15
N THR A 42 -15.16 14.88 -3.88
CA THR A 42 -14.38 15.25 -5.08
C THR A 42 -13.04 15.88 -4.75
N LYS A 43 -12.85 16.31 -3.49
CA LYS A 43 -11.61 16.93 -3.03
C LYS A 43 -10.62 15.88 -2.56
N GLU A 44 -9.35 16.29 -2.46
CA GLU A 44 -8.36 15.48 -1.77
C GLU A 44 -8.82 15.17 -0.34
N PRO A 45 -8.52 13.96 0.18
CA PRO A 45 -7.70 12.92 -0.44
C PRO A 45 -8.50 11.93 -1.31
N PHE A 46 -9.82 12.07 -1.41
CA PHE A 46 -10.69 11.06 -2.04
C PHE A 46 -10.70 11.19 -3.56
N THR A 47 -10.82 12.41 -4.08
CA THR A 47 -10.85 12.69 -5.52
C THR A 47 -11.85 11.81 -6.30
N PHE A 48 -12.98 11.48 -5.67
CA PHE A 48 -14.05 10.72 -6.32
C PHE A 48 -14.74 11.56 -7.40
N PRO A 49 -15.36 10.93 -8.41
CA PRO A 49 -16.13 11.64 -9.43
C PRO A 49 -17.44 12.24 -8.91
N VAL A 50 -17.77 12.04 -7.62
CA VAL A 50 -19.00 12.52 -6.97
C VAL A 50 -18.69 13.15 -5.61
N LYS A 51 -19.55 14.07 -5.17
CA LYS A 51 -19.37 14.81 -3.91
C LYS A 51 -19.68 14.02 -2.65
N GLY A 52 -20.35 12.87 -2.74
CA GLY A 52 -20.82 12.15 -1.56
C GLY A 52 -21.33 10.74 -1.89
N ILE A 53 -21.62 9.99 -0.82
CA ILE A 53 -22.10 8.58 -0.86
C ILE A 53 -23.56 8.43 -0.40
N CYS A 54 -24.25 9.54 -0.15
CA CYS A 54 -25.66 9.56 0.22
C CYS A 54 -26.57 9.26 -0.98
N GLY A 55 -27.85 8.95 -0.72
CA GLY A 55 -28.86 8.72 -1.75
C GLY A 55 -29.49 7.33 -1.66
N LYS A 56 -29.67 6.66 -2.80
CA LYS A 56 -30.36 5.36 -2.90
C LYS A 56 -29.41 4.17 -2.65
N THR A 57 -28.83 4.11 -1.45
CA THR A 57 -27.82 3.12 -1.05
C THR A 57 -28.33 1.67 -1.20
N ARG A 58 -27.44 0.77 -1.63
CA ARG A 58 -27.70 -0.68 -1.79
C ARG A 58 -26.39 -1.44 -1.90
N ILE A 59 -26.41 -2.74 -1.62
CA ILE A 59 -25.28 -3.67 -1.80
C ILE A 59 -25.59 -4.57 -2.99
N ALA A 60 -24.57 -4.83 -3.81
CA ALA A 60 -24.63 -5.78 -4.92
C ALA A 60 -23.53 -6.83 -4.73
N GLU A 61 -23.91 -8.05 -4.41
CA GLU A 61 -23.00 -9.21 -4.39
C GLU A 61 -23.06 -9.88 -5.77
N VAL A 62 -21.93 -9.92 -6.49
CA VAL A 62 -21.89 -10.42 -7.86
C VAL A 62 -20.84 -11.53 -8.00
N GLY A 63 -21.31 -12.73 -8.33
CA GLY A 63 -20.45 -13.90 -8.46
C GLY A 63 -20.11 -14.52 -7.11
N GLY A 64 -18.82 -14.74 -6.85
CA GLY A 64 -18.32 -15.31 -5.60
C GLY A 64 -17.02 -16.10 -5.78
N VAL A 65 -16.31 -16.33 -4.67
CA VAL A 65 -15.04 -17.10 -4.61
C VAL A 65 -15.07 -18.44 -5.35
N PRO A 66 -16.18 -19.22 -5.39
CA PRO A 66 -16.23 -20.46 -6.14
C PRO A 66 -16.09 -20.32 -7.67
N TYR A 67 -16.15 -19.11 -8.23
CA TYR A 67 -15.81 -18.86 -9.63
C TYR A 67 -14.31 -18.60 -9.84
N LEU A 68 -13.57 -18.38 -8.76
CA LEU A 68 -12.11 -18.27 -8.77
C LEU A 68 -11.44 -19.59 -8.40
N LEU A 69 -12.02 -20.34 -7.44
CA LEU A 69 -11.40 -21.53 -6.83
C LEU A 69 -12.27 -22.79 -6.97
N PRO A 70 -11.65 -23.99 -7.08
CA PRO A 70 -10.20 -24.23 -7.14
C PRO A 70 -9.59 -23.92 -8.51
N LEU A 71 -10.42 -23.84 -9.56
CA LEU A 71 -10.01 -23.46 -10.90
C LEU A 71 -10.88 -22.29 -11.38
N VAL A 72 -10.21 -21.28 -11.90
CA VAL A 72 -10.84 -20.03 -12.34
C VAL A 72 -11.77 -20.26 -13.54
N LYS A 73 -13.00 -19.73 -13.43
CA LYS A 73 -13.97 -19.65 -14.51
C LYS A 73 -13.83 -18.33 -15.23
N LYS A 74 -12.93 -18.28 -16.21
CA LYS A 74 -12.57 -17.06 -16.96
C LYS A 74 -13.78 -16.45 -17.68
N GLU A 75 -14.79 -17.23 -18.02
CA GLU A 75 -16.02 -16.74 -18.63
C GLU A 75 -16.93 -15.92 -17.68
N LYS A 76 -16.65 -15.93 -16.36
CA LYS A 76 -17.41 -15.16 -15.36
C LYS A 76 -16.91 -13.73 -15.29
N VAL A 77 -17.34 -12.95 -16.28
CA VAL A 77 -17.02 -11.54 -16.46
C VAL A 77 -18.24 -10.69 -16.20
N TYR A 78 -18.06 -9.56 -15.51
CA TYR A 78 -19.15 -8.67 -15.17
C TYR A 78 -18.89 -7.25 -15.64
N ASP A 79 -19.93 -6.64 -16.18
CA ASP A 79 -19.94 -5.24 -16.59
C ASP A 79 -20.63 -4.43 -15.49
N ILE A 80 -19.88 -3.56 -14.81
CA ILE A 80 -20.35 -2.75 -13.69
C ILE A 80 -21.50 -1.83 -14.10
N ASN A 81 -21.53 -1.33 -15.33
CA ASN A 81 -22.64 -0.50 -15.83
C ASN A 81 -23.91 -1.32 -16.06
N LYS A 82 -23.79 -2.58 -16.47
CA LYS A 82 -24.93 -3.51 -16.55
C LYS A 82 -25.41 -3.88 -15.15
N ILE A 83 -24.51 -4.14 -14.21
CA ILE A 83 -24.85 -4.38 -12.80
C ILE A 83 -25.64 -3.19 -12.24
N ALA A 84 -25.19 -1.95 -12.45
CA ALA A 84 -25.90 -0.74 -12.01
C ALA A 84 -27.36 -0.72 -12.49
N LYS A 85 -27.61 -1.15 -13.74
CA LYS A 85 -28.98 -1.29 -14.28
C LYS A 85 -29.74 -2.44 -13.64
N GLU A 86 -29.12 -3.62 -13.47
CA GLU A 86 -29.75 -4.80 -12.85
C GLU A 86 -30.16 -4.51 -11.39
N ILE A 87 -29.33 -3.77 -10.64
CA ILE A 87 -29.67 -3.34 -9.27
C ILE A 87 -30.62 -2.14 -9.25
N LYS A 88 -31.27 -1.79 -10.36
CA LYS A 88 -32.26 -0.70 -10.47
C LYS A 88 -31.71 0.67 -10.07
N LEU A 89 -30.43 0.94 -10.34
CA LEU A 89 -29.78 2.23 -10.09
C LEU A 89 -28.84 2.60 -11.26
N PRO A 90 -29.36 2.85 -12.48
CA PRO A 90 -28.53 3.30 -13.60
C PRO A 90 -27.82 4.62 -13.25
N GLY A 91 -26.53 4.71 -13.57
CA GLY A 91 -25.69 5.85 -13.19
C GLY A 91 -25.21 5.80 -11.73
N ALA A 92 -25.33 4.65 -11.06
CA ALA A 92 -24.77 4.46 -9.72
C ALA A 92 -23.28 4.81 -9.67
N PHE A 93 -22.90 5.55 -8.63
CA PHE A 93 -21.51 5.56 -8.17
C PHE A 93 -21.26 4.28 -7.37
N ILE A 94 -20.34 3.44 -7.84
CA ILE A 94 -20.07 2.12 -7.28
C ILE A 94 -18.67 2.12 -6.68
N LEU A 95 -18.59 1.70 -5.42
CA LEU A 95 -17.36 1.46 -4.67
C LEU A 95 -17.39 0.01 -4.18
N GLY A 96 -16.25 -0.68 -4.16
CA GLY A 96 -16.17 -2.05 -3.67
C GLY A 96 -14.85 -2.74 -3.98
N ALA A 97 -14.78 -4.01 -3.59
CA ALA A 97 -13.65 -4.90 -3.86
C ALA A 97 -14.10 -6.04 -4.77
N GLY A 98 -13.20 -6.46 -5.66
CA GLY A 98 -13.44 -7.58 -6.55
C GLY A 98 -12.21 -7.89 -7.39
N ALA A 99 -12.21 -9.05 -8.04
CA ALA A 99 -11.16 -9.39 -8.99
C ALA A 99 -11.23 -8.43 -10.21
N GLY A 100 -10.12 -7.78 -10.51
CA GLY A 100 -10.00 -6.84 -11.63
C GLY A 100 -10.29 -7.50 -13.00
N PRO A 101 -10.62 -6.71 -14.05
CA PRO A 101 -10.99 -7.24 -15.36
C PRO A 101 -9.78 -7.87 -16.07
N PHE A 102 -9.59 -9.18 -15.89
CA PHE A 102 -8.46 -9.91 -16.48
C PHE A 102 -8.44 -9.82 -18.02
N GLN A 103 -9.57 -9.56 -18.69
CA GLN A 103 -9.62 -9.45 -20.15
C GLN A 103 -8.94 -8.19 -20.67
N THR A 104 -8.90 -7.14 -19.86
CA THR A 104 -8.24 -5.87 -20.21
C THR A 104 -6.79 -5.86 -19.75
N LEU A 105 -6.52 -6.46 -18.58
CA LEU A 105 -5.20 -6.36 -17.92
C LEU A 105 -4.33 -7.60 -18.14
N GLY A 106 -4.91 -8.74 -18.52
CA GLY A 106 -4.18 -10.00 -18.73
C GLY A 106 -3.83 -10.78 -17.45
N PHE A 107 -4.05 -10.21 -16.26
CA PHE A 107 -3.75 -10.80 -14.95
C PHE A 107 -4.66 -10.22 -13.82
N ASN A 108 -4.67 -10.83 -12.62
CA ASN A 108 -5.40 -10.33 -11.41
C ASN A 108 -4.68 -9.09 -10.82
N CYS A 109 -5.42 -8.14 -10.24
CA CYS A 109 -4.92 -6.86 -9.71
C CYS A 109 -5.20 -6.63 -8.22
N GLU A 110 -5.49 -7.68 -7.45
CA GLU A 110 -5.52 -7.59 -5.99
C GLU A 110 -4.13 -7.23 -5.46
N VAL A 111 -4.05 -6.21 -4.61
CA VAL A 111 -2.81 -5.76 -3.98
C VAL A 111 -2.98 -5.78 -2.47
N ILE A 112 -1.88 -5.87 -1.74
CA ILE A 112 -1.85 -5.78 -0.28
C ILE A 112 -1.77 -4.30 0.10
N GLU A 113 -2.85 -3.73 0.66
CA GLU A 113 -2.84 -2.40 1.27
C GLU A 113 -2.22 -2.46 2.67
N VAL A 114 -1.28 -1.56 2.97
CA VAL A 114 -0.64 -1.42 4.29
C VAL A 114 -0.78 0.03 4.76
N LYS A 115 -1.49 0.24 5.87
CA LYS A 115 -1.61 1.52 6.58
C LYS A 115 -0.89 1.43 7.92
N ALA A 116 0.12 2.26 8.14
CA ALA A 116 0.89 2.28 9.39
C ALA A 116 1.11 3.71 9.87
N LYS A 117 0.84 3.99 11.15
CA LYS A 117 1.00 5.32 11.76
C LYS A 117 1.71 5.21 13.10
N ARG A 118 2.47 6.24 13.48
CA ARG A 118 3.18 6.37 14.77
C ARG A 118 4.10 5.17 15.05
N ARG A 119 5.34 5.24 14.57
CA ARG A 119 6.33 4.18 14.75
C ARG A 119 6.82 4.13 16.21
N THR A 120 6.49 3.07 16.93
CA THR A 120 6.96 2.83 18.32
C THR A 120 8.19 1.91 18.41
N GLY A 121 8.50 1.19 17.33
CA GLY A 121 9.64 0.27 17.23
C GLY A 121 10.88 0.87 16.57
N LYS A 122 11.96 0.08 16.52
CA LYS A 122 13.26 0.51 15.94
C LYS A 122 13.35 0.35 14.41
N LEU A 123 12.54 -0.53 13.81
CA LEU A 123 12.63 -0.85 12.38
C LEU A 123 11.92 0.18 11.52
N ASN A 124 12.52 0.54 10.39
CA ASN A 124 11.86 1.37 9.38
C ASN A 124 10.71 0.58 8.70
N PHE A 125 9.86 1.27 7.93
CA PHE A 125 8.68 0.67 7.31
C PHE A 125 8.98 -0.56 6.44
N VAL A 126 10.00 -0.49 5.58
CA VAL A 126 10.37 -1.58 4.64
C VAL A 126 11.06 -2.72 5.38
N THR A 127 12.01 -2.42 6.26
CA THR A 127 12.70 -3.42 7.09
C THR A 127 11.72 -4.20 7.97
N CYS A 128 10.71 -3.53 8.53
CA CYS A 128 9.66 -4.16 9.33
C CYS A 128 8.89 -5.22 8.53
N MET A 129 8.51 -4.90 7.28
CA MET A 129 7.83 -5.86 6.39
C MET A 129 8.77 -7.00 6.00
N ARG A 130 9.99 -6.69 5.55
CA ARG A 130 10.97 -7.71 5.12
C ARG A 130 11.28 -8.71 6.23
N GLN A 131 11.63 -8.22 7.43
CA GLN A 131 12.00 -9.09 8.56
C GLN A 131 10.80 -9.91 9.06
N THR A 132 9.59 -9.37 9.00
CA THR A 132 8.36 -10.13 9.31
C THR A 132 8.20 -11.33 8.38
N LEU A 133 8.35 -11.11 7.06
CA LEU A 133 8.28 -12.18 6.07
C LEU A 133 9.39 -13.21 6.27
N GLU A 134 10.63 -12.77 6.52
CA GLU A 134 11.75 -13.67 6.78
C GLU A 134 11.49 -14.56 7.98
N LYS A 135 11.05 -13.98 9.10
CA LYS A 135 10.78 -14.72 10.34
C LYS A 135 9.68 -15.77 10.15
N HIS A 136 8.66 -15.47 9.34
CA HIS A 136 7.54 -16.38 9.11
C HIS A 136 7.87 -17.50 8.12
N TYR A 137 8.49 -17.16 6.99
CA TYR A 137 8.71 -18.09 5.88
C TYR A 137 10.08 -18.79 5.91
N GLY A 138 11.01 -18.33 6.74
CA GLY A 138 12.29 -19.01 7.01
C GLY A 138 13.14 -19.19 5.75
N ASP A 139 13.27 -20.43 5.31
CA ASP A 139 14.07 -20.85 4.15
C ASP A 139 13.38 -20.62 2.80
N LYS A 140 12.11 -20.21 2.79
CA LYS A 140 11.35 -19.90 1.58
C LYS A 140 11.39 -18.39 1.30
N PRO A 141 12.28 -17.89 0.40
CA PRO A 141 12.42 -16.47 0.14
C PRO A 141 11.15 -15.89 -0.50
N VAL A 142 10.78 -14.67 -0.11
CA VAL A 142 9.63 -13.92 -0.63
C VAL A 142 10.13 -12.56 -1.11
N GLY A 143 10.02 -12.29 -2.41
CA GLY A 143 10.26 -10.98 -3.00
C GLY A 143 8.97 -10.16 -3.04
N MET A 144 9.06 -8.86 -2.73
CA MET A 144 7.93 -7.94 -2.74
C MET A 144 8.31 -6.63 -3.44
N GLY A 145 7.33 -6.01 -4.09
CA GLY A 145 7.44 -4.68 -4.68
C GLY A 145 6.11 -3.93 -4.65
N GLY A 146 6.12 -2.67 -5.08
CA GLY A 146 4.92 -1.84 -5.11
C GLY A 146 5.24 -0.36 -4.94
N THR A 147 4.35 0.38 -4.28
CA THR A 147 4.57 1.79 -3.93
C THR A 147 3.96 2.13 -2.58
N PHE A 148 4.52 3.11 -1.89
CA PHE A 148 3.89 3.71 -0.72
C PHE A 148 4.10 5.21 -0.66
N ILE A 149 3.25 5.89 0.10
CA ILE A 149 3.32 7.31 0.37
C ILE A 149 3.65 7.48 1.85
N ILE A 150 4.69 8.27 2.16
CA ILE A 150 4.84 8.87 3.48
C ILE A 150 3.90 10.07 3.53
N GLN A 151 2.72 9.89 4.12
CA GLN A 151 1.65 10.89 4.14
C GLN A 151 1.95 12.04 5.12
N LYS A 152 2.61 11.72 6.24
CA LYS A 152 3.07 12.68 7.25
C LYS A 152 4.43 12.29 7.80
N GLY A 153 5.14 13.28 8.35
CA GLY A 153 6.44 13.10 8.97
C GLY A 153 7.58 13.50 8.05
N LYS A 154 8.79 13.07 8.43
CA LYS A 154 10.02 13.29 7.69
C LYS A 154 10.82 12.00 7.58
N ALA A 155 11.68 11.91 6.59
CA ALA A 155 12.58 10.79 6.36
C ALA A 155 14.02 11.25 6.18
N LYS A 156 14.95 10.49 6.75
CA LYS A 156 16.35 10.56 6.36
C LYS A 156 16.48 9.95 4.98
N THR A 157 17.11 10.68 4.08
CA THR A 157 17.41 10.25 2.72
C THR A 157 18.86 10.59 2.36
N HIS A 158 19.37 10.04 1.26
CA HIS A 158 20.61 10.53 0.66
C HIS A 158 20.53 10.69 -0.86
N ILE A 159 21.43 11.52 -1.38
CA ILE A 159 21.72 11.67 -2.81
C ILE A 159 23.24 11.53 -2.98
N MET A 160 23.66 10.82 -4.03
CA MET A 160 25.08 10.76 -4.39
C MET A 160 25.57 12.13 -4.89
N PRO A 161 26.80 12.55 -4.56
CA PRO A 161 27.43 13.70 -5.21
C PRO A 161 27.41 13.58 -6.74
N ALA A 162 27.43 14.73 -7.43
CA ALA A 162 27.48 14.76 -8.90
C ALA A 162 28.73 14.07 -9.48
N GLU A 163 29.85 14.17 -8.77
CA GLU A 163 31.12 13.56 -9.16
C GLU A 163 31.42 12.32 -8.31
N PHE A 164 31.93 11.27 -8.95
CA PHE A 164 32.40 10.07 -8.27
C PHE A 164 33.68 10.34 -7.46
N SER A 165 33.92 9.52 -6.43
CA SER A 165 35.14 9.60 -5.63
C SER A 165 36.39 9.35 -6.49
N SER A 166 37.44 10.15 -6.30
CA SER A 166 38.73 9.96 -6.95
C SER A 166 39.58 8.84 -6.32
N CYS A 167 39.18 8.34 -5.16
CA CYS A 167 39.82 7.21 -4.47
C CYS A 167 38.80 6.12 -4.12
N PRO A 168 39.23 4.85 -3.99
CA PRO A 168 38.36 3.77 -3.55
C PRO A 168 37.73 4.05 -2.19
N LEU A 169 36.44 3.75 -2.05
CA LEU A 169 35.70 3.78 -0.78
C LEU A 169 35.55 2.34 -0.31
N ASN A 170 36.26 1.95 0.75
CA ASN A 170 36.45 0.56 1.17
C ASN A 170 35.65 0.18 2.43
N SER A 171 34.80 1.08 2.92
CA SER A 171 33.96 0.85 4.12
C SER A 171 32.66 1.65 4.06
N ASP A 172 31.67 1.24 4.84
CA ASP A 172 30.41 2.00 5.00
C ASP A 172 30.66 3.40 5.55
N GLU A 173 31.67 3.58 6.41
CA GLU A 173 32.03 4.90 6.93
C GLU A 173 32.53 5.83 5.81
N GLU A 174 33.38 5.32 4.92
CA GLU A 174 33.88 6.08 3.77
C GLU A 174 32.77 6.38 2.77
N VAL A 175 31.91 5.40 2.47
CA VAL A 175 30.72 5.60 1.61
C VAL A 175 29.80 6.66 2.21
N ASN A 176 29.48 6.57 3.50
CA ASN A 176 28.60 7.51 4.19
C ASN A 176 29.20 8.93 4.28
N LYS A 177 30.53 9.08 4.36
CA LYS A 177 31.20 10.40 4.29
C LYS A 177 31.10 11.03 2.89
N TRP A 178 31.09 10.21 1.84
CA TRP A 178 30.95 10.67 0.46
C TRP A 178 29.50 11.06 0.11
N LEU A 179 28.51 10.29 0.59
CA LEU A 179 27.09 10.56 0.36
C LEU A 179 26.61 11.89 0.97
N ARG A 180 25.58 12.51 0.36
CA ARG A 180 24.92 13.69 0.90
C ARG A 180 23.60 13.29 1.55
N PHE A 181 23.52 13.42 2.87
CA PHE A 181 22.33 13.08 3.66
C PHE A 181 21.42 14.29 3.87
N TYR A 182 20.11 14.03 3.83
CA TYR A 182 19.06 15.02 3.99
C TYR A 182 17.97 14.52 4.92
N GLU A 183 17.26 15.46 5.54
CA GLU A 183 15.97 15.19 6.15
C GLU A 183 14.88 15.78 5.24
N MET A 184 14.11 14.93 4.59
CA MET A 184 13.07 15.28 3.61
C MET A 184 11.69 15.10 4.22
N LYS A 185 10.72 15.94 3.86
CA LYS A 185 9.37 15.98 4.43
C LYS A 185 8.34 15.29 3.54
N ALA A 186 7.34 14.72 4.19
CA ALA A 186 6.11 14.30 3.54
C ALA A 186 5.38 15.47 2.82
N PRO A 187 4.60 15.18 1.76
CA PRO A 187 4.38 13.87 1.18
C PRO A 187 5.56 13.40 0.31
N LEU A 188 5.98 12.14 0.47
CA LEU A 188 6.97 11.47 -0.37
C LEU A 188 6.34 10.22 -0.99
N VAL A 189 6.41 10.06 -2.32
CA VAL A 189 6.01 8.85 -3.03
C VAL A 189 7.24 7.97 -3.20
N CYS A 190 7.17 6.74 -2.71
CA CYS A 190 8.29 5.83 -2.59
C CYS A 190 8.07 4.54 -3.37
N LEU A 191 9.18 4.00 -3.91
CA LEU A 191 9.23 2.83 -4.78
C LEU A 191 10.17 1.79 -4.16
N PRO A 192 9.67 0.92 -3.27
CA PRO A 192 10.48 -0.10 -2.63
C PRO A 192 10.56 -1.40 -3.45
N VAL A 193 11.71 -2.05 -3.34
CA VAL A 193 11.89 -3.48 -3.65
C VAL A 193 12.58 -4.12 -2.46
N PHE A 194 12.08 -5.26 -2.01
CA PHE A 194 12.71 -6.00 -0.92
C PHE A 194 12.50 -7.51 -1.06
N VAL A 195 13.48 -8.29 -0.59
CA VAL A 195 13.44 -9.75 -0.58
C VAL A 195 13.69 -10.23 0.85
N SER A 196 12.84 -11.11 1.38
CA SER A 196 12.91 -11.55 2.78
C SER A 196 14.28 -12.14 3.14
N ARG A 197 14.84 -12.95 2.25
CA ARG A 197 16.13 -13.64 2.38
C ARG A 197 16.78 -13.80 1.01
N ASP A 198 18.10 -13.66 0.94
CA ASP A 198 18.86 -13.97 -0.28
C ASP A 198 19.07 -15.50 -0.39
N PRO A 199 18.59 -16.15 -1.46
CA PRO A 199 18.83 -17.58 -1.69
C PRO A 199 20.21 -17.90 -2.31
N GLY A 200 21.12 -16.93 -2.40
CA GLY A 200 22.51 -17.13 -2.84
C GLY A 200 22.92 -16.33 -4.09
N PHE A 201 22.23 -15.22 -4.40
CA PHE A 201 22.43 -14.42 -5.61
C PHE A 201 23.10 -13.05 -5.36
N ASP A 202 23.62 -12.83 -4.15
CA ASP A 202 24.26 -11.59 -3.75
C ASP A 202 23.32 -10.37 -3.95
N LEU A 203 22.14 -10.46 -3.34
CA LEU A 203 21.06 -9.51 -3.51
C LEU A 203 21.21 -8.29 -2.58
N ARG A 204 20.70 -7.15 -3.06
CA ARG A 204 20.34 -6.01 -2.21
C ARG A 204 18.97 -6.30 -1.61
N LEU A 205 18.93 -6.64 -0.32
CA LEU A 205 17.71 -7.12 0.34
C LEU A 205 16.63 -6.05 0.50
N GLU A 206 17.01 -4.78 0.58
CA GLU A 206 16.11 -3.63 0.69
C GLU A 206 16.68 -2.48 -0.15
N HIS A 207 15.84 -1.88 -1.00
CA HIS A 207 16.21 -0.68 -1.72
C HIS A 207 14.95 0.14 -1.99
N THR A 208 14.91 1.39 -1.52
CA THR A 208 13.78 2.29 -1.72
C THR A 208 14.25 3.67 -2.14
N HIS A 209 13.73 4.19 -3.25
CA HIS A 209 13.88 5.59 -3.63
C HIS A 209 12.53 6.29 -3.54
N CYS A 210 12.55 7.60 -3.28
CA CYS A 210 11.36 8.43 -3.21
C CYS A 210 11.48 9.68 -4.09
N PHE A 211 10.33 10.24 -4.47
CA PHE A 211 10.17 11.53 -5.14
C PHE A 211 8.96 12.28 -4.58
N SER A 212 8.80 13.55 -4.96
CA SER A 212 7.68 14.39 -4.52
C SER A 212 7.36 15.50 -5.52
N HIS A 213 6.22 16.17 -5.30
CA HIS A 213 5.83 17.37 -6.05
C HIS A 213 6.42 18.67 -5.49
N HIS A 214 7.23 18.60 -4.44
CA HIS A 214 7.85 19.76 -3.79
C HIS A 214 9.38 19.79 -3.92
N GLY A 215 9.92 18.99 -4.85
CA GLY A 215 11.34 19.02 -5.24
C GLY A 215 12.27 18.16 -4.37
N GLU A 216 11.71 17.37 -3.46
CA GLU A 216 12.49 16.44 -2.63
C GLU A 216 12.39 15.00 -3.15
N GLY A 217 13.51 14.27 -3.07
CA GLY A 217 13.62 12.88 -3.51
C GLY A 217 15.04 12.34 -3.31
N GLY A 218 15.20 11.02 -3.39
CA GLY A 218 16.47 10.35 -3.16
C GLY A 218 16.32 8.96 -2.57
N HIS A 219 17.41 8.41 -2.07
CA HIS A 219 17.44 7.10 -1.44
C HIS A 219 16.92 7.17 0.01
N TYR A 220 15.89 6.40 0.35
CA TYR A 220 15.27 6.38 1.68
C TYR A 220 16.05 5.53 2.68
N HIS A 221 16.23 6.05 3.90
CA HIS A 221 16.84 5.34 5.04
C HIS A 221 15.79 4.93 6.08
N TYR A 222 15.12 5.91 6.70
CA TYR A 222 14.10 5.72 7.73
C TYR A 222 13.37 7.02 8.03
N ASP A 223 12.17 6.97 8.64
CA ASP A 223 11.56 8.18 9.20
C ASP A 223 12.33 8.73 10.41
N THR A 224 12.37 10.06 10.53
CA THR A 224 12.98 10.79 11.65
C THR A 224 11.95 11.38 12.61
N THR A 225 10.67 11.23 12.32
CA THR A 225 9.55 11.71 13.15
C THR A 225 8.61 10.56 13.53
N PRO A 226 9.08 9.60 14.35
CA PRO A 226 8.35 8.36 14.64
C PRO A 226 6.95 8.59 15.20
N ASP A 227 6.76 9.58 16.08
CA ASP A 227 5.48 9.81 16.77
C ASP A 227 4.38 10.38 15.87
N THR A 228 4.73 10.86 14.68
CA THR A 228 3.81 11.54 13.75
C THR A 228 3.81 10.97 12.34
N VAL A 229 4.71 10.03 12.02
CA VAL A 229 4.81 9.44 10.68
C VAL A 229 3.54 8.66 10.32
N GLU A 230 3.10 8.79 9.07
CA GLU A 230 1.98 8.03 8.51
C GLU A 230 2.39 7.46 7.14
N TYR A 231 2.21 6.16 6.95
CA TYR A 231 2.50 5.42 5.73
C TYR A 231 1.22 4.80 5.15
N LEU A 232 1.09 4.86 3.82
CA LEU A 232 0.08 4.12 3.05
C LEU A 232 0.76 3.46 1.85
N GLY A 233 0.77 2.13 1.78
CA GLY A 233 1.39 1.38 0.69
C GLY A 233 0.51 0.32 0.05
N TYR A 234 0.83 -0.04 -1.18
CA TYR A 234 0.20 -1.10 -1.96
C TYR A 234 1.29 -2.00 -2.53
N PHE A 235 1.22 -3.31 -2.25
CA PHE A 235 2.30 -4.26 -2.54
C PHE A 235 1.80 -5.55 -3.19
N LEU A 236 2.70 -6.22 -3.91
CA LEU A 236 2.51 -7.55 -4.46
C LEU A 236 3.77 -8.42 -4.28
N PRO A 237 3.61 -9.74 -4.09
CA PRO A 237 4.74 -10.67 -4.15
C PRO A 237 5.21 -10.86 -5.59
N ALA A 238 6.53 -11.02 -5.76
CA ALA A 238 7.13 -11.41 -7.02
C ALA A 238 7.14 -12.95 -7.16
N GLU A 239 6.72 -13.45 -8.33
CA GLU A 239 6.73 -14.89 -8.62
C GLU A 239 8.13 -15.41 -8.98
N PHE A 240 8.94 -14.58 -9.64
CA PHE A 240 10.27 -14.94 -10.11
C PHE A 240 11.30 -13.87 -9.74
N LEU A 241 12.52 -14.32 -9.44
CA LEU A 241 13.72 -13.49 -9.34
C LEU A 241 14.60 -13.80 -10.56
N TYR A 242 15.05 -12.75 -11.25
CA TYR A 242 16.03 -12.87 -12.33
C TYR A 242 17.33 -12.19 -11.91
N ARG A 243 18.39 -12.98 -11.70
CA ARG A 243 19.73 -12.46 -11.45
C ARG A 243 20.50 -12.38 -12.77
N ILE A 244 20.75 -11.16 -13.23
CA ILE A 244 21.48 -10.88 -14.46
C ILE A 244 22.83 -10.26 -14.07
N ASP A 245 23.90 -10.68 -14.75
CA ASP A 245 25.26 -10.14 -14.61
C ASP A 245 25.72 -9.98 -13.14
N GLN A 246 25.73 -11.09 -12.40
CA GLN A 246 26.21 -11.08 -11.02
C GLN A 246 27.72 -10.79 -10.96
N PRO A 247 28.18 -9.80 -10.18
CA PRO A 247 29.59 -9.53 -9.99
C PRO A 247 30.34 -10.79 -9.55
N LYS A 248 31.49 -11.06 -10.18
CA LYS A 248 32.38 -12.17 -9.80
C LYS A 248 33.10 -11.90 -8.49
N GLU A 249 33.37 -10.63 -8.22
CA GLU A 249 33.98 -10.13 -6.98
C GLU A 249 32.93 -9.30 -6.24
N THR A 250 32.74 -9.56 -4.94
CA THR A 250 31.69 -8.92 -4.14
C THR A 250 32.22 -8.48 -2.77
N HIS A 251 31.49 -7.57 -2.13
CA HIS A 251 31.72 -7.05 -0.79
C HIS A 251 30.40 -6.65 -0.14
N LEU A 252 30.39 -6.47 1.19
CA LEU A 252 29.15 -6.21 1.94
C LEU A 252 28.89 -4.73 2.29
N PHE A 253 29.87 -3.84 2.09
CA PHE A 253 29.69 -2.41 2.35
C PHE A 253 28.95 -1.69 1.20
N GLY A 254 28.38 -0.51 1.48
CA GLY A 254 27.64 0.32 0.54
C GLY A 254 26.21 -0.17 0.26
N ARG A 255 25.65 -0.97 1.18
CA ARG A 255 24.33 -1.63 1.02
C ARG A 255 23.23 -1.04 1.92
N ASP A 256 23.49 0.08 2.58
CA ASP A 256 22.51 0.83 3.38
C ASP A 256 21.66 1.78 2.54
#